data_AF-A0A383DTN1-F1
#
_entry.id   AF-A0A383DTN1-F1
#
_cell.length_a   1.000
_cell.length_b   1.000
_cell.length_c   1.000
_cell.angle_alpha   90.00
_cell.angle_beta   90.00
_cell.angle_gamma   90.00
#
_symmetry.space_group_name_H-M   'P 1'
#
loop_
_entity.id
_entity.type
_entity.pdbx_description
1 polymer ?
#
loop_
_entity_poly.entity_id
_entity_poly.type
_entity_poly.pdbx_seq_one_letter_code
_entity_poly.pdbx_strand_id
1 'polypeptide(L)'
;MKNELNLNPEILNARHLLGRRDFLQVGMMSGLGLALPELLRMEAQAALKNYESKEGQAKSVIHIFLPGGMAHQESFDPKPYAPLEYRGPSGNIATKLAGVRFGETFRETGKIADKITICRSMTHGEAAHARGTHNMFTGYRPSPALK
;
A
#
# COMPACT_ATOMS: atom_id res chain seq x y z
N MET A 1 -33.15 -8.19 85.04
CA MET A 1 -33.59 -6.83 84.63
C MET A 1 -32.50 -6.26 83.73
N LYS A 2 -32.80 -6.19 82.42
CA LYS A 2 -32.12 -5.49 81.32
C LYS A 2 -30.58 -5.59 81.21
N ASN A 3 -30.15 -6.52 80.33
CA ASN A 3 -28.83 -6.52 79.70
C ASN A 3 -28.88 -5.57 78.49
N GLU A 4 -28.13 -4.47 78.52
CA GLU A 4 -27.93 -3.61 77.35
C GLU A 4 -26.51 -3.83 76.81
N LEU A 5 -26.42 -4.61 75.72
CA LEU A 5 -25.22 -4.71 74.90
C LEU A 5 -25.12 -3.43 74.06
N ASN A 6 -24.18 -2.58 74.43
CA ASN A 6 -23.78 -1.39 73.68
C ASN A 6 -23.09 -1.85 72.37
N LEU A 7 -23.86 -1.93 71.28
CA LEU A 7 -23.33 -2.19 69.94
C LEU A 7 -22.80 -0.88 69.36
N ASN A 8 -21.51 -0.89 69.01
CA ASN A 8 -20.76 0.23 68.47
C ASN A 8 -21.37 0.71 67.13
N PRO A 9 -21.71 2.01 66.95
CA PRO A 9 -22.39 2.51 65.74
C PRO A 9 -21.57 2.40 64.45
N GLU A 10 -20.26 2.15 64.54
CA GLU A 10 -19.40 1.88 63.37
C GLU A 10 -19.77 0.59 62.62
N ILE A 11 -20.37 -0.40 63.31
CA ILE A 11 -20.75 -1.68 62.68
C ILE A 11 -22.03 -1.52 61.84
N LEU A 12 -22.84 -0.48 62.08
CA LEU A 12 -24.10 -0.26 61.37
C LEU A 12 -23.91 0.39 60.00
N ASN A 13 -22.73 0.96 59.71
CA ASN A 13 -22.44 1.70 58.47
C ASN A 13 -21.83 0.82 57.36
N ALA A 14 -21.77 -0.49 57.56
CA ALA A 14 -21.30 -1.45 56.57
C ALA A 14 -22.39 -1.89 55.56
N ARG A 15 -23.53 -1.19 55.45
CA ARG A 15 -24.67 -1.59 54.58
C ARG A 15 -24.77 -0.85 53.25
N HIS A 16 -23.78 -0.03 52.87
CA HIS A 16 -23.61 0.44 51.49
C HIS A 16 -22.61 -0.44 50.72
N LEU A 17 -22.88 -1.75 50.71
CA LEU A 17 -22.04 -2.76 50.07
C LEU A 17 -22.31 -2.84 48.56
N LEU A 18 -21.93 -1.81 47.80
CA LEU A 18 -22.07 -1.65 46.34
C LEU A 18 -23.43 -1.07 45.91
N GLY A 19 -23.44 0.23 45.63
CA GLY A 19 -24.57 0.88 44.97
C GLY A 19 -24.71 0.41 43.52
N ARG A 20 -25.89 0.60 42.92
CA ARG A 20 -26.14 0.30 41.49
C ARG A 20 -25.11 0.97 40.57
N ARG A 21 -24.62 2.16 40.95
CA ARG A 21 -23.58 2.89 40.24
C ARG A 21 -22.22 2.19 40.32
N ASP A 22 -21.83 1.71 41.48
CA ASP A 22 -20.57 0.97 41.68
C ASP A 22 -20.58 -0.34 40.90
N PHE A 23 -21.71 -1.04 40.89
CA PHE A 23 -21.88 -2.25 40.10
C PHE A 23 -21.75 -1.98 38.59
N LEU A 24 -22.38 -0.91 38.08
CA LEU A 24 -22.23 -0.52 36.68
C LEU A 24 -20.81 -0.08 36.34
N GLN A 25 -20.14 0.64 37.24
CA GLN A 25 -18.78 1.14 37.03
C GLN A 25 -17.77 0.00 37.00
N VAL A 26 -17.83 -0.93 37.96
CA VAL A 26 -16.98 -2.13 37.98
C VAL A 26 -17.31 -3.02 36.78
N GLY A 27 -18.58 -3.25 36.46
CA GLY A 27 -19.00 -4.03 35.30
C GLY A 27 -18.49 -3.44 33.97
N MET A 28 -18.53 -2.12 33.81
CA MET A 28 -18.02 -1.44 32.61
C MET A 28 -16.49 -1.48 32.52
N MET A 29 -15.78 -1.26 33.64
CA MET A 29 -14.31 -1.38 33.68
C MET A 29 -13.84 -2.81 33.43
N SER A 30 -14.52 -3.82 33.98
CA SER A 30 -14.22 -5.23 33.72
C SER A 30 -14.54 -5.60 32.27
N GLY A 31 -15.68 -5.16 31.72
CA GLY A 31 -16.05 -5.42 30.34
C GLY A 31 -15.06 -4.81 29.35
N LEU A 32 -14.70 -3.54 29.52
CA LEU A 32 -13.69 -2.87 28.70
C LEU A 32 -12.29 -3.44 28.92
N GLY A 33 -11.90 -3.73 30.15
CA GLY A 33 -10.59 -4.29 30.47
C GLY A 33 -10.36 -5.67 29.85
N LEU A 34 -11.42 -6.48 29.70
CA LEU A 34 -11.36 -7.78 29.05
C LEU A 34 -11.50 -7.71 27.52
N ALA A 35 -12.30 -6.79 26.99
CA ALA A 35 -12.57 -6.68 25.55
C ALA A 35 -11.53 -5.84 24.79
N LEU A 36 -10.96 -4.80 25.41
CA LEU A 36 -10.05 -3.87 24.76
C LEU A 36 -8.77 -4.54 24.22
N PRO A 37 -8.10 -5.47 24.93
CA PRO A 37 -6.93 -6.17 24.39
C PRO A 37 -7.25 -6.98 23.12
N GLU A 38 -8.45 -7.56 23.06
CA GLU A 38 -8.91 -8.35 21.92
C GLU A 38 -9.22 -7.46 20.72
N LEU A 39 -9.92 -6.34 20.96
CA LEU A 39 -10.16 -5.30 19.96
C LEU A 39 -8.85 -4.74 19.37
N LEU A 40 -7.89 -4.36 20.21
CA LEU A 40 -6.58 -3.85 19.77
C LEU A 40 -5.79 -4.90 18.98
N ARG A 41 -5.92 -6.19 19.36
CA ARG A 41 -5.30 -7.29 18.61
C ARG A 41 -5.94 -7.47 17.24
N MET A 42 -7.26 -7.38 17.15
CA MET A 42 -7.99 -7.43 15.87
C MET A 42 -7.63 -6.25 14.97
N GLU A 43 -7.53 -5.02 15.49
CA GLU A 43 -7.08 -3.86 14.74
C GLU A 43 -5.65 -4.04 14.22
N ALA A 44 -4.73 -4.52 15.06
CA ALA A 44 -3.36 -4.81 14.67
C ALA A 44 -3.29 -5.89 13.57
N GLN A 45 -4.09 -6.96 13.68
CA GLN A 45 -4.18 -8.01 12.65
C GLN A 45 -4.80 -7.51 11.35
N ALA A 46 -5.80 -6.63 11.42
CA ALA A 46 -6.39 -6.00 10.22
C ALA A 46 -5.43 -5.02 9.53
N ALA A 47 -4.55 -4.36 10.29
CA ALA A 47 -3.50 -3.50 9.76
C ALA A 47 -2.39 -4.31 9.06
N LEU A 48 -2.18 -5.57 9.46
CA LEU A 48 -1.33 -6.51 8.73
C LEU A 48 -2.05 -6.91 7.44
N LYS A 49 -1.73 -6.19 6.37
CA LYS A 49 -2.18 -6.55 5.02
C LYS A 49 -1.52 -7.87 4.62
N ASN A 50 -2.16 -8.98 4.96
CA ASN A 50 -1.79 -10.30 4.48
C ASN A 50 -2.24 -10.43 3.03
N TYR A 51 -1.41 -9.92 2.13
CA TYR A 51 -1.54 -10.25 0.72
C TYR A 51 -1.18 -11.72 0.56
N GLU A 52 -2.08 -12.54 0.00
CA GLU A 52 -1.70 -13.88 -0.45
C GLU A 52 -0.56 -13.74 -1.47
N SER A 53 0.67 -13.98 -1.04
CA SER A 53 1.81 -14.02 -1.93
C SER A 53 1.93 -15.44 -2.48
N LYS A 54 1.75 -15.57 -3.79
CA LYS A 54 2.16 -16.79 -4.48
C LYS A 54 3.65 -16.71 -4.72
N GLU A 55 4.36 -17.81 -4.48
CA GLU A 55 5.77 -17.88 -4.86
C GLU A 55 5.88 -17.66 -6.37
N GLY A 56 6.60 -16.61 -6.76
CA GLY A 56 6.81 -16.26 -8.15
C GLY A 56 7.63 -17.35 -8.84
N GLN A 57 7.29 -17.68 -10.09
CA GLN A 57 8.09 -18.63 -10.88
C GLN A 57 9.53 -18.13 -11.10
N ALA A 58 9.74 -16.82 -11.15
CA ALA A 58 11.05 -16.20 -11.31
C ALA A 58 11.78 -16.10 -9.97
N LYS A 59 12.94 -16.76 -9.86
CA LYS A 59 13.80 -16.74 -8.66
C LYS A 59 14.75 -15.54 -8.61
N SER A 60 14.96 -14.87 -9.74
CA SER A 60 15.87 -13.73 -9.85
C SER A 60 15.38 -12.78 -10.94
N VAL A 61 15.62 -11.48 -10.75
CA VAL A 61 15.18 -10.42 -11.65
C VAL A 61 16.38 -9.53 -11.99
N ILE A 62 16.53 -9.19 -13.27
CA ILE A 62 17.45 -8.14 -13.72
C ILE A 62 16.62 -6.88 -13.94
N HIS A 63 16.90 -5.83 -13.17
CA HIS A 63 16.27 -4.54 -13.34
C HIS A 63 17.22 -3.60 -14.10
N ILE A 64 16.85 -3.24 -15.33
CA ILE A 64 17.57 -2.26 -16.13
C ILE A 64 16.85 -0.90 -16.00
N PHE A 65 17.50 0.05 -15.34
CA PHE A 65 17.03 1.43 -15.24
C PHE A 65 17.98 2.35 -16.01
N LEU A 66 17.42 3.17 -16.90
CA LEU A 66 18.16 4.06 -17.79
C LEU A 66 17.84 5.53 -17.46
N PRO A 67 18.53 6.16 -16.49
CA PRO A 67 18.30 7.57 -16.17
C PRO A 67 18.69 8.45 -17.36
N GLY A 68 17.74 9.25 -17.85
CA GLY A 68 17.92 10.03 -19.08
C GLY A 68 17.95 9.20 -20.37
N GLY A 69 17.53 7.92 -20.28
CA GLY A 69 17.68 6.90 -21.31
C GLY A 69 16.89 7.12 -22.60
N MET A 70 16.25 6.05 -23.06
CA MET A 70 15.60 6.05 -24.37
C MET A 70 14.23 6.75 -24.35
N ALA A 71 13.94 7.51 -25.41
CA ALA A 71 12.63 8.09 -25.61
C ALA A 71 11.56 7.00 -25.83
N HIS A 72 10.36 7.20 -25.27
CA HIS A 72 9.26 6.24 -25.41
C HIS A 72 8.81 6.11 -26.87
N GLN A 73 8.75 7.24 -27.58
CA GLN A 73 8.41 7.29 -29.01
C GLN A 73 9.47 6.71 -29.97
N GLU A 74 10.62 6.28 -29.45
CA GLU A 74 11.68 5.64 -30.26
C GLU A 74 11.93 4.19 -29.83
N SER A 75 11.15 3.69 -28.86
CA SER A 75 11.36 2.40 -28.21
C SER A 75 10.14 1.48 -28.33
N PHE A 76 9.38 1.32 -27.26
CA PHE A 76 8.27 0.38 -27.18
C PHE A 76 6.92 0.97 -27.61
N ASP A 77 6.83 2.26 -27.96
CA ASP A 77 5.57 2.93 -28.36
C ASP A 77 5.78 4.09 -29.35
N PRO A 78 6.15 3.79 -30.62
CA PRO A 78 6.71 4.78 -31.54
C PRO A 78 5.72 5.76 -32.20
N LYS A 79 4.49 5.88 -31.67
CA LYS A 79 3.43 6.80 -32.12
C LYS A 79 3.40 7.04 -33.65
N PRO A 80 3.23 6.00 -34.48
CA PRO A 80 3.43 6.08 -35.94
C PRO A 80 2.50 7.07 -36.66
N TYR A 81 1.35 7.39 -36.05
CA TYR A 81 0.34 8.30 -36.60
C TYR A 81 0.44 9.73 -36.06
N ALA A 82 1.36 9.98 -35.11
CA ALA A 82 1.60 11.33 -34.63
C ALA A 82 2.48 12.12 -35.62
N PRO A 83 2.35 13.46 -35.69
CA PRO A 83 3.24 14.30 -36.48
C PRO A 83 4.71 14.11 -36.09
N LEU A 84 5.60 14.33 -37.06
CA LEU A 84 7.04 14.09 -36.93
C LEU A 84 7.65 14.91 -35.77
N GLU A 85 7.12 16.12 -35.56
CA GLU A 85 7.51 17.07 -34.53
C GLU A 85 7.28 16.52 -33.11
N TYR A 86 6.34 15.59 -32.93
CA TYR A 86 6.01 15.00 -31.63
C TYR A 86 6.60 13.60 -31.44
N ARG A 87 6.60 12.76 -32.49
CA ARG A 87 7.13 11.39 -32.40
C ARG A 87 8.64 11.29 -32.67
N GLY A 88 9.27 12.36 -33.15
CA GLY A 88 10.67 12.35 -33.53
C GLY A 88 10.93 11.72 -34.90
N PRO A 89 12.19 11.77 -35.37
CA PRO A 89 12.58 11.35 -36.72
C PRO A 89 12.57 9.83 -36.89
N SER A 90 12.72 9.09 -35.79
CA SER A 90 12.91 7.64 -35.80
C SER A 90 11.74 6.89 -36.43
N GLY A 91 12.06 5.87 -37.22
CA GLY A 91 11.11 4.96 -37.83
C GLY A 91 10.53 3.94 -36.85
N ASN A 92 9.66 3.07 -37.36
CA ASN A 92 9.09 1.97 -36.60
C ASN A 92 8.89 0.72 -37.45
N ILE A 93 8.90 -0.43 -36.79
CA ILE A 93 8.79 -1.75 -37.39
C ILE A 93 7.58 -2.50 -36.82
N ALA A 94 7.00 -3.39 -37.62
CA ALA A 94 6.07 -4.38 -37.12
C ALA A 94 6.81 -5.40 -36.23
N THR A 95 6.13 -5.95 -35.24
CA THR A 95 6.67 -7.03 -34.40
C THR A 95 6.02 -8.37 -34.77
N LYS A 96 6.42 -9.44 -34.08
CA LYS A 96 5.78 -10.75 -34.20
C LYS A 96 4.30 -10.75 -33.82
N LEU A 97 3.85 -9.80 -33.00
CA LEU A 97 2.45 -9.63 -32.62
C LEU A 97 1.75 -8.68 -33.60
N ALA A 98 0.66 -9.13 -34.22
CA ALA A 98 -0.12 -8.31 -35.14
C ALA A 98 -0.62 -7.04 -34.44
N GLY A 99 -0.50 -5.89 -35.12
CA GLY A 99 -0.89 -4.58 -34.58
C GLY A 99 0.09 -3.96 -33.58
N VAL A 100 1.11 -4.69 -33.11
CA VAL A 100 2.15 -4.15 -32.22
C VAL A 100 3.34 -3.67 -33.05
N ARG A 101 3.84 -2.47 -32.71
CA ARG A 101 4.97 -1.83 -33.38
C ARG A 101 5.99 -1.35 -32.36
N PHE A 102 7.27 -1.43 -32.71
CA PHE A 102 8.41 -0.90 -31.95
C PHE A 102 9.23 0.07 -32.81
N GLY A 103 10.12 0.82 -32.17
CA GLY A 103 11.11 1.67 -32.85
C GLY A 103 12.01 0.84 -33.79
N GLU A 104 12.49 1.47 -34.85
CA GLU A 104 13.22 0.77 -35.91
C GLU A 104 14.53 0.09 -35.48
N THR A 105 15.13 0.54 -34.37
CA THR A 105 16.35 -0.05 -33.79
C THR A 105 16.07 -1.36 -33.06
N PHE A 106 14.81 -1.66 -32.74
CA PHE A 106 14.38 -2.81 -31.92
C PHE A 106 14.09 -4.06 -32.75
N ARG A 107 14.84 -4.29 -33.85
CA ARG A 107 14.57 -5.41 -34.78
C ARG A 107 14.57 -6.77 -34.09
N GLU A 108 15.60 -7.06 -33.30
CA GLU A 108 15.70 -8.34 -32.58
C GLU A 108 14.66 -8.45 -31.46
N THR A 109 14.38 -7.35 -30.75
CA THR A 109 13.32 -7.29 -29.73
C THR A 109 11.94 -7.55 -30.34
N GLY A 110 11.67 -7.01 -31.54
CA GLY A 110 10.41 -7.20 -32.25
C GLY A 110 10.15 -8.66 -32.65
N LYS A 111 11.20 -9.46 -32.90
CA LYS A 111 11.08 -10.89 -33.21
C LYS A 111 10.59 -11.72 -32.03
N ILE A 112 10.83 -11.27 -30.81
CA ILE A 112 10.44 -11.95 -29.56
C ILE A 112 9.28 -11.24 -28.83
N ALA A 113 8.51 -10.42 -29.56
CA ALA A 113 7.42 -9.64 -28.96
C ALA A 113 6.35 -10.51 -28.26
N ASP A 114 6.19 -11.77 -28.67
CA ASP A 114 5.30 -12.76 -28.06
C ASP A 114 5.80 -13.32 -26.72
N LYS A 115 7.04 -12.99 -26.33
CA LYS A 115 7.69 -13.43 -25.09
C LYS A 115 7.89 -12.30 -24.08
N ILE A 116 7.39 -11.10 -24.38
CA ILE A 116 7.55 -9.93 -23.53
C ILE A 116 6.19 -9.30 -23.21
N THR A 117 6.09 -8.72 -22.03
CA THR A 117 4.94 -7.92 -21.62
C THR A 117 5.35 -6.45 -21.66
N ILE A 118 4.59 -5.63 -22.39
CA ILE A 118 4.84 -4.20 -22.54
C ILE A 118 3.78 -3.43 -21.77
N CYS A 119 4.20 -2.52 -20.88
CA CYS A 119 3.30 -1.62 -20.18
C CYS A 119 3.43 -0.20 -20.76
N ARG A 120 2.40 0.28 -21.46
CA ARG A 120 2.35 1.64 -22.07
C ARG A 120 1.48 2.63 -21.28
N SER A 121 0.94 2.21 -20.14
CA SER A 121 -0.03 2.97 -19.34
C SER A 121 0.59 3.71 -18.15
N MET A 122 1.92 3.69 -18.01
CA MET A 122 2.61 4.37 -16.91
C MET A 122 2.66 5.87 -17.16
N THR A 123 2.24 6.66 -16.17
CA THR A 123 2.33 8.12 -16.19
C THR A 123 2.42 8.67 -14.76
N HIS A 124 3.04 9.84 -14.59
CA HIS A 124 3.10 10.56 -13.32
C HIS A 124 3.09 12.07 -13.52
N GLY A 125 2.69 12.82 -12.49
CA GLY A 125 2.68 14.29 -12.53
C GLY A 125 3.97 14.97 -12.06
N GLU A 126 5.04 14.21 -11.78
CA GLU A 126 6.31 14.77 -11.30
C GLU A 126 7.10 15.45 -12.42
N ALA A 127 7.35 16.75 -12.28
CA ALA A 127 8.12 17.54 -13.25
C ALA A 127 9.64 17.44 -13.05
N ALA A 128 10.09 17.05 -11.85
CA ALA A 128 11.51 16.94 -11.52
C ALA A 128 11.99 15.48 -11.64
N HIS A 129 13.06 15.26 -12.41
CA HIS A 129 13.63 13.93 -12.66
C HIS A 129 13.87 13.11 -11.38
N ALA A 130 14.55 13.67 -10.38
CA ALA A 130 14.85 12.95 -9.14
C ALA A 130 13.59 12.53 -8.37
N ARG A 131 12.56 13.39 -8.38
CA ARG A 131 11.27 13.11 -7.74
C ARG A 131 10.46 12.08 -8.50
N GLY A 132 10.44 12.16 -9.83
CA GLY A 132 9.82 11.18 -10.71
C GLY A 132 10.43 9.80 -10.53
N THR A 133 11.76 9.72 -10.51
CA THR A 133 12.48 8.47 -10.22
C THR A 133 12.07 7.91 -8.86
N HIS A 134 12.07 8.70 -7.79
CA HIS A 134 11.60 8.24 -6.48
C HIS A 134 10.18 7.67 -6.56
N ASN A 135 9.24 8.43 -7.13
CA ASN A 135 7.85 8.00 -7.25
C ASN A 135 7.69 6.70 -8.06
N MET A 136 8.46 6.53 -9.15
CA MET A 136 8.40 5.32 -9.99
C MET A 136 8.95 4.08 -9.29
N PHE A 137 9.97 4.22 -8.44
CA PHE A 137 10.57 3.10 -7.72
C PHE A 137 9.84 2.74 -6.44
N THR A 138 9.26 3.73 -5.74
CA THR A 138 8.65 3.51 -4.42
C THR A 138 7.12 3.46 -4.47
N GLY A 139 6.50 4.03 -5.50
CA GLY A 139 5.05 4.25 -5.57
C GLY A 139 4.57 5.42 -4.71
N TYR A 140 5.47 6.15 -4.05
CA TYR A 140 5.15 7.29 -3.20
C TYR A 140 5.59 8.60 -3.84
N ARG A 141 4.69 9.59 -3.88
CA ARG A 141 5.08 10.94 -4.31
C ARG A 141 5.94 11.60 -3.23
N PRO A 142 7.13 12.14 -3.59
CA PRO A 142 7.94 12.90 -2.66
C PRO A 142 7.15 14.08 -2.09
N SER A 143 6.96 14.08 -0.78
CA SER A 143 6.29 15.15 -0.06
C SER A 143 7.28 15.83 0.88
N PRO A 144 7.42 17.17 0.85
CA PRO A 144 8.22 17.88 1.85
C PRO A 144 7.72 17.68 3.29
N ALA A 145 6.47 17.25 3.47
CA ALA A 145 5.85 17.07 4.79
C ALA A 145 6.18 15.72 5.45
N LEU A 146 6.72 14.76 4.70
CA LEU A 146 7.09 13.44 5.21
C LEU A 146 8.61 13.32 5.15
N LYS A 147 9.24 13.02 6.30
CA LYS A 147 10.68 12.75 6.39
C LYS A 147 10.99 11.30 6.02
#